data_AF-A0A537QV81-F1
#
_entry.id   AF-A0A537QV81-F1
#
_cell.length_a   1.000
_cell.length_b   1.000
_cell.length_c   1.000
_cell.angle_alpha   90.00
_cell.angle_beta   90.00
_cell.angle_gamma   90.00
#
_symmetry.space_group_name_H-M   'P 1'
#
loop_
_entity.id
_entity.type
_entity.pdbx_description
1 polymer ?
#
loop_
_entity_poly.entity_id
_entity_poly.type
_entity_poly.pdbx_seq_one_letter_code
_entity_poly.pdbx_strand_id
1 'polypeptide(L)' 'MGHIDPTKEVFAQFRSNDRPGPIHMLKLVRPRARAAYPDGRTATGAEAYAAYG' A
#
# COMPACT_ATOMS: atom_id res chain seq x y z
N MET A 1 -5.75 -7.52 -12.14
CA MET A 1 -4.63 -6.65 -11.70
C MET A 1 -5.14 -5.83 -10.51
N GLY A 2 -4.36 -5.65 -9.44
CA GLY A 2 -4.75 -4.80 -8.30
C GLY A 2 -3.93 -3.51 -8.26
N HIS A 3 -4.39 -2.49 -7.51
CA HIS A 3 -3.63 -1.27 -7.22
C HIS A 3 -2.93 -1.43 -5.86
N ILE A 4 -1.60 -1.53 -5.88
CA ILE A 4 -0.79 -1.76 -4.66
C ILE A 4 -0.03 -0.49 -4.33
N ASP A 5 0.75 0.00 -5.29
CA ASP A 5 1.54 1.22 -5.17
C ASP A 5 0.95 2.35 -6.02
N PRO A 6 1.01 3.60 -5.56
CA PRO A 6 0.74 4.74 -6.41
C PRO A 6 1.79 4.83 -7.52
N THR A 7 1.41 5.38 -8.69
CA THR A 7 2.41 5.69 -9.71
C THR A 7 3.24 6.90 -9.32
N LYS A 8 4.40 7.08 -9.97
CA LYS A 8 5.30 8.22 -9.71
C LYS A 8 4.61 9.56 -9.97
N GLU A 9 3.79 9.62 -11.01
CA GLU A 9 3.08 10.82 -11.45
C GLU A 9 1.99 11.21 -10.45
N VAL A 10 1.21 10.24 -9.97
CA VAL A 10 0.18 10.47 -8.94
C VAL A 10 0.83 10.92 -7.63
N PHE A 11 1.95 10.30 -7.24
CA PHE A 11 2.67 10.70 -6.04
C PHE A 11 3.30 12.10 -6.15
N ALA A 12 3.72 12.52 -7.36
CA ALA A 12 4.18 13.90 -7.59
C ALA A 12 3.05 14.91 -7.39
N GLN A 13 1.87 14.66 -7.94
CA GLN A 13 0.69 15.52 -7.74
C GLN A 13 0.31 15.65 -6.27
N PHE A 14 0.32 14.54 -5.52
CA PHE A 14 0.06 14.55 -4.08
C PHE A 14 1.06 15.42 -3.32
N ARG A 15 2.37 15.32 -3.62
CA ARG A 15 3.42 16.13 -2.98
C ARG A 15 3.31 17.62 -3.32
N SER A 16 2.87 17.97 -4.53
CA SER A 16 2.69 19.36 -4.95
C SER A 16 1.48 20.05 -4.31
N ASN A 17 0.55 19.30 -3.71
CA ASN A 17 -0.60 19.84 -2.99
C ASN A 17 -0.28 19.96 -1.49
N ASP A 18 0.56 20.95 -1.15
CA ASP A 18 1.18 21.14 0.17
C ASP A 18 0.37 22.03 1.13
N ARG A 19 -0.96 22.06 0.97
CA ARG A 19 -1.86 22.88 1.79
C ARG A 19 -1.65 22.65 3.30
N PRO A 20 -1.76 23.68 4.15
CA PRO A 20 -1.60 23.53 5.59
C PRO A 20 -2.74 22.71 6.21
N GLY A 21 -2.40 21.97 7.27
CA GLY A 21 -3.33 21.16 8.06
C GLY A 21 -3.17 19.65 7.86
N PRO A 22 -3.91 18.85 8.64
CA PRO A 22 -3.83 17.39 8.56
C PRO A 22 -4.45 16.86 7.26
N ILE A 23 -4.00 15.67 6.87
CA ILE A 23 -4.60 14.89 5.79
C ILE A 23 -5.24 13.63 6.36
N HIS A 24 -6.38 13.23 5.82
CA HIS A 24 -7.03 11.97 6.16
C HIS A 24 -6.68 10.92 5.10
N MET A 25 -6.00 9.85 5.53
CA MET A 25 -5.55 8.77 4.65
C MET A 25 -6.47 7.55 4.79
N LEU A 26 -7.55 7.51 4.01
CA LEU A 26 -8.44 6.35 3.97
C LEU A 26 -7.75 5.15 3.31
N LYS A 27 -7.78 3.99 3.97
CA LYS A 27 -7.22 2.73 3.46
C LYS A 27 -8.33 1.70 3.29
N LEU A 28 -8.55 1.25 2.06
CA LEU A 28 -9.38 0.10 1.75
C LEU A 28 -8.46 -0.98 1.18
N VAL A 29 -8.16 -2.00 1.98
CA VAL A 29 -7.17 -3.04 1.63
C VAL A 29 -7.85 -4.38 1.47
N ARG A 30 -7.48 -5.09 0.40
CA ARG A 30 -7.85 -6.49 0.16
C ARG A 30 -6.59 -7.35 0.19
N PRO A 31 -6.31 -8.07 1.29
CA PRO A 31 -5.18 -8.99 1.35
C PRO A 31 -5.30 -10.11 0.32
N ARG A 32 -4.16 -10.61 -0.16
CA ARG A 32 -4.10 -11.83 -0.98
C ARG A 32 -4.30 -13.07 -0.12
N ALA A 33 -4.75 -14.17 -0.72
CA ALA A 33 -4.73 -15.48 -0.05
C ALA A 33 -3.30 -15.91 0.30
N ARG A 34 -2.33 -15.70 -0.62
CA ARG A 34 -0.90 -15.96 -0.43
C ARG A 34 -0.09 -14.68 -0.72
N ALA A 35 0.85 -14.36 0.16
CA ALA A 35 1.79 -13.26 -0.03
C ALA A 35 2.73 -13.53 -1.21
N ALA A 36 3.09 -12.48 -1.95
CA ALA A 36 3.93 -12.55 -3.13
C ALA A 36 5.32 -12.00 -2.82
N TYR A 37 6.07 -12.68 -1.95
CA TYR A 37 7.43 -12.30 -1.63
C TYR A 37 8.43 -12.86 -2.67
N PRO A 38 9.42 -12.07 -3.09
CA PRO A 38 10.43 -12.52 -4.06
C PRO A 38 11.42 -13.53 -3.47
N ASP A 39 11.55 -13.57 -2.14
CA ASP A 39 12.41 -14.53 -1.41
C ASP A 39 11.80 -15.94 -1.29
N GLY A 40 10.59 -16.15 -1.85
CA GLY A 40 9.90 -17.44 -1.82
C GLY A 40 9.24 -17.78 -0.48
N ARG A 41 9.23 -16.85 0.49
CA ARG A 41 8.59 -17.06 1.79
C ARG A 41 7.11 -17.38 1.63
N THR A 42 6.65 -18.40 2.37
CA THR A 42 5.24 -18.77 2.41
C THR A 42 4.57 -18.11 3.60
N ALA A 43 3.63 -17.22 3.31
CA ALA A 43 2.77 -16.55 4.28
C ALA A 43 1.44 -16.21 3.58
N THR A 44 0.39 -16.05 4.36
CA THR A 44 -0.88 -15.46 3.91
C THR A 44 -0.72 -13.95 3.71
N GLY A 45 -1.61 -13.33 2.92
CA GLY A 45 -1.62 -11.89 2.81
C GLY A 45 -1.98 -11.18 4.11
N ALA A 46 -2.74 -11.84 5.00
CA ALA A 46 -3.08 -11.30 6.32
C ALA A 46 -1.86 -11.26 7.25
N GLU A 47 -1.07 -12.34 7.32
CA GLU A 47 0.18 -12.37 8.10
C GLU A 47 1.19 -11.34 7.58
N ALA A 48 1.31 -11.23 6.25
CA ALA A 48 2.17 -10.23 5.63
C ALA A 48 1.72 -8.79 5.96
N TYR A 49 0.40 -8.53 5.95
CA TYR A 49 -0.14 -7.22 6.29
C TYR A 49 0.02 -6.90 7.78
N ALA A 50 -0.12 -7.89 8.67
CA ALA A 50 0.12 -7.73 10.10
C ALA A 50 1.59 -7.41 10.42
N ALA A 51 2.54 -8.02 9.69
CA ALA A 51 3.98 -7.74 9.87
C ALA A 51 4.43 -6.38 9.32
N TYR A 52 3.60 -5.72 8.48
CA TYR A 52 3.88 -4.39 7.94
C TYR A 52 3.52 -3.27 8.92
N GLY A 53 2.53 -3.50 9.79
CA GLY A 53 1.95 -2.50 10.70
C GLY A 53 2.89 -2.00 11.78
#